data_AF-A0A8B7JC13-F1
#
_entry.id   AF-A0A8B7JC13-F1
#
_cell.length_a   1.000
_cell.length_b   1.000
_cell.length_c   1.000
_cell.angle_alpha   90.00
_cell.angle_beta   90.00
_cell.angle_gamma   90.00
#
_symmetry.space_group_name_H-M   'P 1'
#
loop_
_entity.id
_entity.type
_entity.pdbx_description
1 polymer ?
#
loop_
_entity_poly.entity_id
_entity_poly.type
_entity_poly.pdbx_seq_one_letter_code
_entity_poly.pdbx_strand_id
1 'polypeptide(L)'
;MYNKAVISWEYPGKADSADIYVLEYRKLNKDEESVTWQEIEVCSKSKVISDLDNNSSYAFRVRGYKGSICSPWSREVILHTPPAPVFSFLFDDKCGYNSEHLLLNPRRSSVESRAGFPLLLGAERIQVGCYTTLDYIIGDTGIAKGKHFWAFHVEAHSYLVKVGVASSAKIQEWLHNPRDVTSP
;
A
#
# COMPACT_ATOMS: atom_id res chain seq x y z
N MET A 1 5.16 -4.82 12.28
CA MET A 1 6.54 -5.14 11.84
C MET A 1 6.62 -4.83 10.35
N TYR A 2 7.16 -3.67 9.98
CA TYR A 2 7.09 -3.10 8.62
C TYR A 2 8.33 -3.35 7.76
N ASN A 3 9.28 -4.11 8.29
CA ASN A 3 10.49 -4.48 7.57
C ASN A 3 10.29 -5.84 6.90
N LYS A 4 9.16 -5.96 6.20
CA LYS A 4 8.78 -7.18 5.50
C LYS A 4 8.64 -6.88 4.02
N ALA A 5 9.18 -7.77 3.20
CA ALA A 5 9.01 -7.75 1.75
C ALA A 5 8.25 -9.01 1.32
N VAL A 6 7.17 -8.84 0.58
CA VAL A 6 6.51 -9.95 -0.11
C VAL A 6 7.07 -10.01 -1.52
N ILE A 7 7.91 -11.01 -1.78
CA ILE A 7 8.48 -11.26 -3.09
C ILE A 7 7.61 -12.33 -3.76
N SER A 8 7.07 -12.00 -4.94
CA SER A 8 6.26 -12.91 -5.75
C SER A 8 6.89 -13.05 -7.13
N TRP A 9 6.79 -14.26 -7.70
CA TRP A 9 7.36 -14.56 -8.99
C TRP A 9 6.45 -15.46 -9.81
N GLU A 10 6.59 -15.37 -11.11
CA GLU A 10 5.86 -16.19 -12.06
C GLU A 10 6.76 -16.57 -13.22
N TYR A 11 6.56 -17.78 -13.73
CA TYR A 11 7.25 -18.25 -14.92
C TYR A 11 6.40 -17.93 -16.16
N PRO A 12 6.93 -17.19 -17.15
CA PRO A 12 6.14 -16.70 -18.28
C PRO A 12 5.78 -17.77 -19.33
N GLY A 13 6.36 -18.97 -19.27
CA GLY A 13 6.12 -20.04 -20.24
C GLY A 13 4.99 -21.02 -19.86
N LYS A 14 4.40 -21.69 -20.87
CA LYS A 14 3.41 -22.79 -20.71
C LYS A 14 4.00 -24.10 -20.12
N ALA A 15 5.25 -24.08 -19.66
CA ALA A 15 5.97 -25.28 -19.22
C ALA A 15 5.67 -25.61 -17.77
N ASP A 16 5.85 -26.90 -17.43
CA ASP A 16 5.63 -27.46 -16.11
C ASP A 16 6.20 -26.58 -14.99
N SER A 17 5.37 -26.29 -14.00
CA SER A 17 5.78 -25.52 -12.83
C SER A 17 6.96 -26.19 -12.13
N ALA A 18 7.94 -25.40 -11.73
CA ALA A 18 9.00 -25.87 -10.85
C ALA A 18 8.41 -26.45 -9.55
N ASP A 19 9.00 -27.55 -9.08
CA ASP A 19 8.62 -28.22 -7.83
C ASP A 19 9.07 -27.39 -6.62
N ILE A 20 10.23 -26.74 -6.76
CA ILE A 20 10.91 -25.98 -5.72
C ILE A 20 11.46 -24.68 -6.32
N TYR A 21 11.47 -23.62 -5.54
CA TYR A 21 12.14 -22.37 -5.86
C TYR A 21 13.23 -22.07 -4.84
N VAL A 22 14.31 -21.45 -5.31
CA VAL A 22 15.36 -20.90 -4.46
C VAL A 22 15.33 -19.39 -4.62
N LEU A 23 14.99 -18.70 -3.54
CA LEU A 23 15.01 -17.25 -3.43
C LEU A 23 16.32 -16.83 -2.75
N GLU A 24 17.07 -15.96 -3.41
CA GLU A 24 18.25 -15.33 -2.84
C GLU A 24 18.03 -13.84 -2.63
N TYR A 25 18.57 -13.32 -1.53
CA TYR A 25 18.61 -11.87 -1.28
C TYR A 25 19.89 -11.43 -0.60
N ARG A 26 20.27 -10.16 -0.81
CA ARG A 26 21.40 -9.53 -0.14
C ARG A 26 21.14 -8.05 0.12
N LYS A 27 21.77 -7.52 1.15
CA LYS A 27 21.75 -6.09 1.45
C LYS A 27 22.75 -5.37 0.54
N LEU A 28 22.30 -4.34 -0.15
CA LEU A 28 23.14 -3.44 -0.94
C LEU A 28 23.63 -2.32 -0.01
N ASN A 29 24.84 -2.48 0.49
CA ASN A 29 25.54 -1.46 1.27
C ASN A 29 26.27 -0.51 0.31
N LYS A 30 26.32 0.79 0.61
CA LYS A 30 27.01 1.79 -0.22
C LYS A 30 28.53 1.73 -0.11
N ASP A 31 29.03 1.22 1.02
CA ASP A 31 30.45 1.29 1.39
C ASP A 31 31.14 -0.09 1.53
N GLU A 32 30.37 -1.18 1.55
CA GLU A 32 30.88 -2.56 1.61
C GLU A 32 30.03 -3.43 0.69
N GLU A 33 30.60 -4.12 -0.29
CA GLU A 33 29.84 -5.16 -0.98
C GLU A 33 29.55 -6.28 0.03
N SER A 34 28.32 -6.35 0.56
CA SER A 34 27.84 -7.61 1.14
C SER A 34 27.70 -8.59 -0.03
N VAL A 35 28.79 -9.32 -0.31
CA VAL A 35 28.88 -10.18 -1.50
C VAL A 35 28.04 -11.45 -1.34
N THR A 36 27.76 -11.88 -0.11
CA THR A 36 27.12 -13.17 0.16
C THR A 36 25.60 -13.07 0.05
N TRP A 37 25.03 -13.84 -0.89
CA TRP A 37 23.59 -14.04 -1.00
C TRP A 37 23.09 -14.94 0.13
N GLN A 38 21.97 -14.54 0.74
CA GLN A 38 21.21 -15.38 1.68
C GLN A 38 20.22 -16.21 0.88
N GLU A 39 20.29 -17.53 1.01
CA GLU A 39 19.48 -18.47 0.25
C GLU A 39 18.31 -19.02 1.08
N ILE A 40 17.13 -19.10 0.46
CA ILE A 40 15.93 -19.69 1.05
C ILE A 40 15.24 -20.57 0.02
N GLU A 41 15.01 -21.83 0.38
CA GLU A 41 14.18 -22.76 -0.39
C GLU A 41 12.69 -22.55 -0.10
N VAL A 42 11.85 -22.54 -1.15
CA VAL A 42 10.44 -22.20 -1.10
C VAL A 42 9.63 -23.04 -2.10
N CYS A 43 8.55 -23.69 -1.66
CA CYS A 43 7.66 -24.48 -2.53
C CYS A 43 6.45 -23.68 -3.07
N SER A 44 6.34 -22.40 -2.71
CA SER A 44 5.31 -21.46 -3.18
C SER A 44 5.87 -20.47 -4.20
N LYS A 45 4.99 -19.80 -4.96
CA LYS A 45 5.35 -18.73 -5.90
C LYS A 45 5.58 -17.35 -5.26
N SER A 46 5.58 -17.31 -3.93
CA SER A 46 5.80 -16.10 -3.16
C SER A 46 6.41 -16.40 -1.80
N LYS A 47 7.20 -15.47 -1.26
CA LYS A 47 7.78 -15.55 0.08
C LYS A 47 7.76 -14.19 0.76
N VAL A 48 7.45 -14.20 2.06
CA VAL A 48 7.63 -13.02 2.93
C VAL A 48 9.01 -13.10 3.58
N ILE A 49 9.86 -12.11 3.30
CA ILE A 49 11.13 -11.89 3.99
C ILE A 49 10.88 -10.89 5.10
N SER A 50 11.27 -11.21 6.33
CA SER A 50 11.08 -10.36 7.50
C SER A 50 12.42 -9.83 8.01
N ASP A 51 12.36 -8.93 9.00
CA ASP A 51 13.52 -8.43 9.73
C ASP A 51 14.59 -7.76 8.85
N LEU A 52 14.16 -7.12 7.77
CA LEU A 52 15.02 -6.27 6.95
C LEU A 52 15.46 -5.03 7.74
N ASP A 53 16.62 -4.47 7.44
CA ASP A 53 17.08 -3.23 8.06
C ASP A 53 16.31 -2.04 7.53
N ASN A 54 16.06 -1.03 8.37
CA ASN A 54 15.51 0.26 7.93
C ASN A 54 16.50 0.99 7.01
N ASN A 55 15.98 1.91 6.19
CA ASN A 55 16.78 2.80 5.34
C ASN A 55 17.83 2.06 4.47
N SER A 56 17.49 0.88 3.98
CA SER A 56 18.44 -0.04 3.35
C SER A 56 17.91 -0.50 2.01
N SER A 57 18.82 -0.87 1.12
CA SER A 57 18.48 -1.39 -0.20
C SER A 57 18.79 -2.87 -0.23
N TYR A 58 17.93 -3.69 -0.84
CA TYR A 58 18.12 -5.13 -0.96
C TYR A 58 17.91 -5.55 -2.40
N ALA A 59 18.76 -6.46 -2.88
CA ALA A 59 18.57 -7.14 -4.16
C ALA A 59 17.97 -8.52 -3.92
N PHE A 60 17.03 -8.93 -4.76
CA PHE A 60 16.37 -10.24 -4.73
C PHE A 60 16.47 -10.90 -6.10
N ARG A 61 16.69 -12.21 -6.12
CA ARG A 61 16.61 -13.04 -7.33
C ARG A 61 16.09 -14.43 -7.01
N VAL A 62 15.41 -15.05 -7.97
CA VAL A 62 14.82 -16.37 -7.78
C VAL A 62 15.16 -17.28 -8.95
N ARG A 63 15.27 -18.58 -8.69
CA ARG A 63 15.33 -19.64 -9.71
C ARG A 63 14.42 -20.80 -9.32
N GLY A 64 13.94 -21.53 -10.32
CA GLY A 64 13.13 -22.72 -10.13
C GLY A 64 13.91 -24.01 -10.34
N TYR A 65 13.51 -25.06 -9.65
CA TYR A 65 14.02 -26.42 -9.79
C TYR A 65 12.87 -27.36 -10.16
N LYS A 66 13.14 -28.25 -11.11
CA LYS A 66 12.28 -29.37 -11.45
C LYS A 66 13.11 -30.65 -11.45
N GLY A 67 12.92 -31.48 -10.43
CA GLY A 67 13.88 -32.54 -10.11
C GLY A 67 15.31 -32.00 -9.96
N SER A 68 16.26 -32.50 -10.76
CA SER A 68 17.67 -32.06 -10.75
C SER A 68 17.98 -30.90 -11.70
N ILE A 69 17.00 -30.42 -12.48
CA ILE A 69 17.20 -29.36 -13.47
C ILE A 69 16.84 -28.02 -12.83
N CYS A 70 17.73 -27.03 -12.94
CA CYS A 70 17.49 -25.67 -12.48
C CYS A 70 17.37 -24.68 -13.63
N SER A 71 16.51 -23.67 -13.46
CA SER A 71 16.45 -22.52 -14.36
C SER A 71 17.65 -21.59 -14.13
N PRO A 72 17.96 -20.71 -15.10
CA PRO A 72 18.74 -19.52 -14.82
C PRO A 72 18.12 -18.68 -13.70
N TRP A 73 18.93 -17.82 -13.07
CA TRP A 73 18.43 -16.80 -12.15
C TRP A 73 17.53 -15.79 -12.87
N SER A 74 16.50 -15.32 -12.18
CA SER A 74 15.72 -14.17 -12.61
C SER A 74 16.59 -12.91 -12.68
N ARG A 75 16.07 -11.87 -13.33
CA ARG A 75 16.60 -10.52 -13.16
C ARG A 75 16.52 -10.13 -11.68
N GLU A 76 17.51 -9.37 -11.23
CA GLU A 76 17.51 -8.83 -9.86
C GLU A 76 16.43 -7.76 -9.73
N VAL A 77 15.69 -7.82 -8.62
CA VAL A 77 14.73 -6.79 -8.22
C VAL A 77 15.30 -6.08 -7.01
N ILE A 78 15.32 -4.74 -7.06
CA ILE A 78 15.82 -3.90 -5.97
C ILE A 78 14.62 -3.39 -5.17
N LEU A 79 14.67 -3.57 -3.85
CA LEU A 79 13.69 -3.05 -2.91
C LEU A 79 14.39 -2.12 -1.92
N HIS A 80 13.77 -0.98 -1.66
CA HIS A 80 14.24 -0.02 -0.67
C HIS A 80 13.32 -0.07 0.54
N THR A 81 13.89 -0.32 1.72
CA THR A 81 13.13 -0.25 2.96
C THR A 81 12.95 1.20 3.40
N PRO A 82 11.81 1.55 4.02
CA PRO A 82 11.56 2.90 4.49
C PRO A 82 12.62 3.41 5.48
N PRO A 83 12.90 4.72 5.52
CA PRO A 83 13.94 5.30 6.38
C PRO A 83 13.62 5.29 7.87
N ALA A 84 12.37 5.01 8.24
CA ALA A 84 11.88 4.92 9.61
C ALA A 84 10.74 3.90 9.69
N PRO A 85 10.41 3.36 10.89
CA PRO A 85 9.25 2.52 11.07
C PRO A 85 8.00 3.21 10.51
N VAL A 86 7.35 2.57 9.54
CA VAL A 86 6.06 3.02 9.02
C VAL A 86 5.04 2.73 10.11
N PHE A 87 4.35 3.73 10.61
CA PHE A 87 3.20 3.49 11.47
C PHE A 87 2.02 3.13 10.56
N SER A 88 1.39 1.96 10.74
CA SER A 88 0.05 1.79 10.20
C SER A 88 -0.91 2.52 11.10
N PHE A 89 -1.67 3.43 10.51
CA PHE A 89 -2.93 3.86 11.07
C PHE A 89 -4.05 3.01 10.46
N LEU A 90 -5.15 2.91 11.18
CA LEU A 90 -6.41 2.46 10.61
C LEU A 90 -7.28 3.67 10.37
N PHE A 91 -8.19 3.58 9.40
CA PHE A 91 -9.22 4.58 9.24
C PHE A 91 -10.15 4.55 10.45
N ASP A 92 -10.40 5.72 11.02
CA ASP A 92 -11.24 5.85 12.21
C ASP A 92 -12.72 5.69 11.80
N ASP A 93 -13.31 4.57 12.18
CA ASP A 93 -14.70 4.26 11.89
C ASP A 93 -15.69 5.07 12.74
N LYS A 94 -15.18 5.81 13.74
CA LYS A 94 -15.96 6.63 14.68
C LYS A 94 -15.86 8.13 14.40
N CYS A 95 -15.13 8.52 13.36
CA CYS A 95 -14.96 9.93 13.02
C CYS A 95 -16.17 10.55 12.32
N GLY A 96 -17.29 9.84 12.12
CA GLY A 96 -18.50 10.46 11.54
C GLY A 96 -18.41 10.76 10.04
N TYR A 97 -17.57 10.02 9.30
CA TYR A 97 -17.56 10.05 7.84
C TYR A 97 -18.90 9.59 7.25
N ASN A 98 -19.19 10.00 6.01
CA ASN A 98 -20.40 9.60 5.31
C ASN A 98 -20.28 8.16 4.79
N SER A 99 -20.97 7.20 5.43
CA SER A 99 -20.92 5.77 5.08
C SER A 99 -21.63 5.42 3.76
N GLU A 100 -22.48 6.30 3.23
CA GLU A 100 -23.09 6.12 1.91
C GLU A 100 -22.09 6.41 0.78
N HIS A 101 -21.12 7.29 1.05
CA HIS A 101 -20.14 7.76 0.07
C HIS A 101 -18.76 7.15 0.27
N LEU A 102 -18.41 6.78 1.50
CA LEU A 102 -17.14 6.14 1.84
C LEU A 102 -17.41 4.78 2.48
N LEU A 103 -16.94 3.72 1.84
CA LEU A 103 -17.07 2.35 2.33
C LEU A 103 -15.74 1.88 2.90
N LEU A 104 -15.71 1.66 4.21
CA LEU A 104 -14.53 1.13 4.89
C LEU A 104 -14.50 -0.38 4.77
N ASN A 105 -13.32 -0.92 4.49
CA ASN A 105 -13.16 -2.36 4.62
C ASN A 105 -13.26 -2.77 6.11
N PRO A 106 -13.64 -4.03 6.41
CA PRO A 106 -13.76 -4.50 7.79
C PRO A 106 -12.47 -4.40 8.61
N ARG A 107 -11.31 -4.38 7.93
CA ARG A 107 -10.00 -4.23 8.56
C ARG A 107 -9.62 -2.77 8.84
N ARG A 108 -10.44 -1.82 8.41
CA ARG A 108 -10.20 -0.36 8.45
C ARG A 108 -8.88 0.06 7.81
N SER A 109 -8.40 -0.70 6.82
CA SER A 109 -7.12 -0.48 6.12
C SER A 109 -7.29 0.08 4.71
N SER A 110 -8.52 0.11 4.18
CA SER A 110 -8.84 0.71 2.89
C SER A 110 -10.21 1.36 2.94
N VAL A 111 -10.39 2.39 2.10
CA VAL A 111 -11.64 3.10 1.93
C VAL A 111 -11.95 3.20 0.44
N GLU A 112 -13.20 2.90 0.06
CA GLU A 112 -13.70 3.06 -1.30
C GLU A 112 -14.64 4.28 -1.34
N SER A 113 -14.43 5.18 -2.30
CA SER A 113 -15.36 6.27 -2.56
C SER A 113 -16.40 5.85 -3.59
N ARG A 114 -17.67 6.11 -3.31
CA ARG A 114 -18.82 5.75 -4.14
C ARG A 114 -19.74 6.96 -4.28
N ALA A 115 -20.49 7.01 -5.37
CA ALA A 115 -21.42 8.10 -5.66
C ALA A 115 -22.53 8.29 -4.61
N GLY A 116 -22.85 7.23 -3.84
CA GLY A 116 -24.03 7.21 -2.98
C GLY A 116 -25.33 7.05 -3.78
N PHE A 117 -26.36 6.50 -3.15
CA PHE A 117 -27.66 6.24 -3.80
C PHE A 117 -28.38 7.52 -4.30
N PRO A 118 -28.39 8.65 -3.54
CA PRO A 118 -29.08 9.87 -3.99
C PRO A 118 -28.49 10.49 -5.26
N LEU A 119 -27.17 10.48 -5.41
CA LEU A 119 -26.51 11.00 -6.61
C LEU A 119 -26.81 10.14 -7.83
N LEU A 120 -26.81 8.81 -7.66
CA LEU A 120 -27.17 7.88 -8.75
C LEU A 120 -28.62 8.07 -9.22
N LEU A 121 -29.56 8.31 -8.30
CA LEU A 121 -30.95 8.62 -8.64
C LEU A 121 -31.11 10.00 -9.31
N GLY A 122 -30.28 10.97 -8.95
CA GLY A 122 -30.30 12.32 -9.54
C GLY A 122 -29.65 12.40 -10.93
N ALA A 123 -28.72 11.49 -11.24
CA ALA A 123 -27.95 11.50 -12.49
C ALA A 123 -28.80 11.35 -13.76
N GLU A 124 -29.98 10.72 -13.68
CA GLU A 124 -30.92 10.63 -14.81
C GLU A 124 -31.55 11.99 -15.19
N ARG A 125 -31.47 13.00 -14.32
CA ARG A 125 -32.26 14.25 -14.44
C ARG A 125 -31.44 15.51 -14.67
N ILE A 126 -30.11 15.45 -14.70
CA ILE A 126 -29.24 16.64 -14.64
C ILE A 126 -28.62 16.95 -16.01
N GLN A 127 -28.98 18.11 -16.58
CA GLN A 127 -28.37 18.71 -17.79
C GLN A 127 -27.29 19.77 -17.49
N VAL A 128 -27.02 20.10 -16.23
CA VAL A 128 -26.07 21.18 -15.85
C VAL A 128 -25.28 20.81 -14.59
N GLY A 129 -23.95 20.79 -14.69
CA GLY A 129 -22.93 20.88 -13.63
C GLY A 129 -23.11 20.02 -12.36
N CYS A 130 -22.22 19.05 -12.15
CA CYS A 130 -22.17 18.25 -10.92
C CYS A 130 -21.24 18.92 -9.88
N TYR A 131 -21.77 19.36 -8.74
CA TYR A 131 -20.96 19.70 -7.58
C TYR A 131 -20.63 18.42 -6.80
N THR A 132 -19.35 18.07 -6.70
CA THR A 132 -18.90 16.92 -5.90
C THR A 132 -18.71 17.34 -4.46
N THR A 133 -19.41 16.70 -3.53
CA THR A 133 -19.20 16.86 -2.09
C THR A 133 -17.83 16.28 -1.70
N LEU A 134 -17.10 16.97 -0.84
CA LEU A 134 -15.84 16.48 -0.29
C LEU A 134 -16.12 15.69 0.99
N ASP A 135 -16.12 14.38 0.89
CA ASP A 135 -16.14 13.48 2.04
C ASP A 135 -14.71 13.26 2.56
N TYR A 136 -14.55 13.19 3.87
CA TYR A 136 -13.25 12.97 4.50
C TYR A 136 -13.34 11.85 5.52
N ILE A 137 -12.20 11.20 5.71
CA ILE A 137 -11.97 10.23 6.76
C ILE A 137 -10.57 10.44 7.33
N ILE A 138 -10.41 10.20 8.63
CA ILE A 138 -9.15 10.41 9.33
C ILE A 138 -8.53 9.08 9.74
N GLY A 139 -7.22 9.10 9.96
CA GLY A 139 -6.54 8.01 10.63
C GLY A 139 -6.77 8.05 12.14
N ASP A 140 -6.79 6.87 12.76
CA ASP A 140 -6.93 6.67 14.22
C ASP A 140 -5.72 7.17 15.03
N THR A 141 -4.59 7.36 14.37
CA THR A 141 -3.30 7.68 14.99
C THR A 141 -2.76 8.99 14.43
N GLY A 142 -2.64 10.01 15.30
CA GLY A 142 -1.98 11.27 14.96
C GLY A 142 -0.45 11.13 14.88
N ILE A 143 0.18 11.97 14.06
CA ILE A 143 1.64 12.06 14.01
C ILE A 143 2.14 12.84 15.23
N ALA A 144 2.85 12.16 16.14
CA ALA A 144 3.57 12.81 17.23
C ALA A 144 4.94 13.34 16.75
N LYS A 145 5.55 14.25 17.53
CA LYS A 145 6.88 14.85 17.23
C LYS A 145 7.90 13.78 16.81
N GLY A 146 8.51 13.92 15.63
CA GLY A 146 9.50 12.97 15.12
C GLY A 146 9.59 12.93 13.59
N LYS A 147 10.35 11.96 13.05
CA LYS A 147 10.48 11.69 11.60
C LYS A 147 9.54 10.53 11.21
N HIS A 148 8.24 10.73 11.31
CA HIS A 148 7.24 9.73 10.93
C HIS A 148 6.63 10.05 9.58
N PHE A 149 6.28 9.01 8.83
CA PHE A 149 5.69 9.11 7.51
C PHE A 149 4.48 8.20 7.43
N TRP A 150 3.46 8.65 6.71
CA TRP A 150 2.36 7.82 6.25
C TRP A 150 2.63 7.40 4.81
N ALA A 151 2.32 6.14 4.50
CA ALA A 151 2.29 5.64 3.14
C ALA A 151 0.88 5.12 2.88
N PHE A 152 0.31 5.49 1.75
CA PHE A 152 -0.98 5.00 1.27
C PHE A 152 -0.85 4.68 -0.21
N HIS A 153 -1.64 3.72 -0.67
CA HIS A 153 -1.75 3.37 -2.08
C HIS A 153 -3.09 3.90 -2.59
N VAL A 154 -3.05 4.60 -3.73
CA VAL A 154 -4.25 5.03 -4.44
C VAL A 154 -4.37 4.20 -5.70
N GLU A 155 -5.46 3.45 -5.82
CA GLU A 155 -5.72 2.62 -6.98
C GLU A 155 -5.91 3.48 -8.22
N ALA A 156 -5.47 2.98 -9.38
CA ALA A 156 -5.48 3.70 -10.66
C ALA A 156 -6.90 4.14 -11.12
N HIS A 157 -7.94 3.48 -10.62
CA HIS A 157 -9.34 3.80 -10.91
C HIS A 157 -9.95 4.86 -9.97
N SER A 158 -9.14 5.51 -9.13
CA SER A 158 -9.61 6.56 -8.21
C SER A 158 -9.80 7.89 -8.95
N TYR A 159 -10.92 8.58 -8.72
CA TYR A 159 -11.32 9.77 -9.48
C TYR A 159 -10.68 11.08 -8.99
N LEU A 160 -10.83 11.40 -7.71
CA LEU A 160 -10.24 12.58 -7.07
C LEU A 160 -9.89 12.21 -5.63
N VAL A 161 -8.61 12.25 -5.28
CA VAL A 161 -8.14 11.96 -3.93
C VAL A 161 -7.26 13.11 -3.45
N LYS A 162 -7.57 13.64 -2.27
CA LYS A 162 -6.73 14.63 -1.58
C LYS A 162 -6.31 14.05 -0.25
N VAL A 163 -5.00 14.03 0.01
CA VAL A 163 -4.44 13.55 1.26
C VAL A 163 -3.59 14.63 1.89
N GLY A 164 -3.64 14.73 3.22
CA GLY A 164 -2.87 15.72 3.95
C GLY A 164 -2.88 15.46 5.45
N VAL A 165 -2.14 16.30 6.17
CA VAL A 165 -2.07 16.31 7.63
C VAL A 165 -2.63 17.63 8.12
N ALA A 166 -3.49 17.60 9.14
CA ALA A 166 -4.05 18.78 9.77
C ALA A 166 -3.95 18.67 11.29
N SER A 167 -3.99 19.81 11.99
CA SER A 167 -4.04 19.80 13.45
C SER A 167 -5.36 19.21 13.94
N SER A 168 -5.35 18.57 15.11
CA SER A 168 -6.56 17.98 15.70
C SER A 168 -7.70 19.01 15.81
N ALA A 169 -7.39 20.25 16.22
CA ALA A 169 -8.37 21.33 16.28
C ALA A 169 -9.03 21.63 14.92
N LYS A 170 -8.26 21.63 13.83
CA LYS A 170 -8.77 21.89 12.47
C LYS A 170 -9.59 20.72 11.94
N ILE A 171 -9.21 19.49 12.27
CA ILE A 171 -10.00 18.28 11.95
C ILE A 171 -11.35 18.33 12.66
N GLN A 172 -11.36 18.69 13.95
CA GLN A 172 -12.60 18.84 14.72
C GLN A 172 -13.47 19.96 14.15
N GLU A 173 -12.89 21.06 13.67
CA GLU A 173 -13.64 22.10 12.99
C GLU A 173 -14.34 21.60 11.71
N TRP A 174 -13.63 20.84 10.87
CA TRP A 174 -14.21 20.23 9.66
C TRP A 174 -15.33 19.22 9.97
N LEU A 175 -15.17 18.47 11.05
CA LEU A 175 -16.16 17.52 11.58
C LEU A 175 -17.45 18.18 12.05
N HIS A 176 -17.33 19.28 12.78
CA HIS A 176 -18.48 19.97 13.36
C HIS A 176 -19.11 21.00 12.43
N ASN A 177 -18.38 21.44 11.39
CA ASN A 177 -18.82 22.46 10.47
C ASN A 177 -18.48 22.04 9.03
N PRO A 178 -19.25 21.09 8.45
CA PRO A 178 -19.14 20.73 7.04
C PRO A 178 -19.72 21.88 6.20
N ARG A 179 -19.18 23.09 6.34
CA ARG A 179 -19.48 24.18 5.41
C ARG A 179 -19.05 23.70 4.04
N ASP A 180 -19.94 23.83 3.07
CA ASP A 180 -19.72 23.66 1.65
C ASP A 180 -18.29 24.06 1.28
N VAL A 181 -17.40 23.07 1.24
CA VAL A 181 -16.11 23.22 0.59
C VAL A 181 -16.43 23.09 -0.90
N THR A 182 -17.15 24.07 -1.43
CA THR A 182 -17.21 24.29 -2.87
C THR A 182 -15.78 24.56 -3.30
N SER A 183 -15.19 23.60 -4.02
CA SER A 183 -13.95 23.85 -4.75
C SER A 183 -14.18 25.04 -5.69
N PRO A 184 -13.22 25.95 -5.86
CA PRO A 184 -13.19 26.77 -7.06
C PRO A 184 -13.08 25.88 -8.32
#